data_AF-A0A7S1YD73-F1
#
_entry.id   AF-A0A7S1YD73-F1
#
_cell.length_a   1.000
_cell.length_b   1.000
_cell.length_c   1.000
_cell.angle_alpha   90.00
_cell.angle_beta   90.00
_cell.angle_gamma   90.00
#
_symmetry.space_group_name_H-M   'P 1'
#
loop_
_entity.id
_entity.type
_entity.pdbx_description
1 polymer ?
#
loop_
_entity_poly.entity_id
_entity_poly.type
_entity_poly.pdbx_seq_one_letter_code
_entity_poly.pdbx_strand_id
1 'polypeptide(L)'
;REAVGAGEVKGEVEALKDRLKREQRKVQELGQRLVSMSAGNLSAEVPLDVDVMKGGRILWMISSTDRGERIRSQYRGDKFSIILRQMREARFLCEFGHTVQVSFQTAWPLEELSDEIDAQLYCERINARIPVWYQEWPKSVGGELSSKHRTVVREHLEEFDLFVHMEDDIHIRLEQVQAYWRQDFLLTQAGYSDKFVSGLMRYEVNQSSSGIYERVVFEANMHMEAVSVVELAPLGRYMVFHGGNPHTACWLGTQRLVKYLQDTCTIEEFLYPKRDKFIEKEESDGKGGKVTVRKPDPASWVEFWSGGFQVYFYCKLWKVIPLDNYEQFLVHHVANNKLPLGSTQSMDVQDFVETMMRKPVQTNPDRFRNTI
;
A
#
# COMPACT_ATOMS: atom_id res chain seq x y z
N ARG A 1 28.91 -4.58 -55.73
CA ARG A 1 28.86 -5.57 -54.64
C ARG A 1 28.09 -5.09 -53.40
N GLU A 2 27.79 -3.78 -53.26
CA GLU A 2 27.03 -3.25 -52.11
C GLU A 2 25.50 -3.27 -52.26
N ALA A 3 24.96 -3.49 -53.45
CA ALA A 3 23.51 -3.56 -53.66
C ALA A 3 22.88 -4.94 -53.31
N VAL A 4 23.69 -5.98 -53.12
CA VAL A 4 23.21 -7.36 -52.88
C VAL A 4 22.87 -7.59 -51.40
N GLY A 5 23.46 -6.85 -50.46
CA GLY A 5 23.19 -6.99 -49.02
C GLY A 5 21.97 -6.20 -48.50
N ALA A 6 21.54 -5.14 -49.19
CA ALA A 6 20.44 -4.29 -48.72
C ALA A 6 19.06 -4.97 -48.84
N GLY A 7 18.88 -5.85 -49.84
CA GLY A 7 17.65 -6.61 -50.02
C GLY A 7 17.48 -7.71 -48.97
N GLU A 8 18.58 -8.36 -48.60
CA GLU A 8 18.61 -9.46 -47.64
C GLU A 8 18.33 -8.96 -46.21
N VAL A 9 18.97 -7.85 -45.80
CA VAL A 9 18.72 -7.19 -44.51
C VAL A 9 17.28 -6.68 -44.41
N LYS A 10 16.70 -6.17 -45.50
CA LYS A 10 15.29 -5.71 -45.51
C LYS A 10 14.32 -6.88 -45.30
N GLY A 11 14.63 -8.05 -45.86
CA GLY A 11 13.84 -9.27 -45.64
C GLY A 11 13.87 -9.76 -44.19
N GLU A 12 15.06 -9.75 -43.56
CA GLU A 12 15.21 -10.13 -42.15
C GLU A 12 14.50 -9.18 -41.18
N VAL A 13 14.53 -7.86 -41.46
CA VAL A 13 13.85 -6.86 -40.64
C VAL A 13 12.33 -7.04 -40.69
N GLU A 14 11.74 -7.30 -41.85
CA GLU A 14 10.30 -7.56 -41.95
C GLU A 14 9.91 -8.89 -41.29
N ALA A 15 10.74 -9.93 -41.43
CA ALA A 15 10.52 -11.21 -40.72
C ALA A 15 10.54 -11.04 -39.19
N LEU A 16 11.41 -10.19 -38.66
CA LEU A 16 11.47 -9.85 -37.23
C LEU A 16 10.24 -9.05 -36.77
N LYS A 17 9.77 -8.08 -37.56
CA LYS A 17 8.53 -7.33 -37.26
C LYS A 17 7.32 -8.25 -37.20
N ASP A 18 7.21 -9.20 -38.11
CA ASP A 18 6.12 -10.17 -38.12
C ASP A 18 6.18 -11.12 -36.92
N ARG A 19 7.39 -11.54 -36.52
CA ARG A 19 7.59 -12.33 -35.31
C ARG A 19 7.21 -11.56 -34.05
N LEU A 20 7.58 -10.29 -33.95
CA LEU A 20 7.20 -9.42 -32.84
C LEU A 20 5.68 -9.24 -32.75
N LYS A 21 5.00 -8.99 -33.88
CA LYS A 21 3.54 -8.90 -33.94
C LYS A 21 2.86 -10.21 -33.48
N ARG A 22 3.39 -11.37 -33.86
CA ARG A 22 2.86 -12.67 -33.42
C ARG A 22 3.00 -12.87 -31.92
N GLU A 23 4.15 -12.52 -31.33
CA GLU A 23 4.36 -12.63 -29.88
C GLU A 23 3.49 -11.62 -29.11
N GLN A 24 3.31 -10.40 -29.60
CA GLN A 24 2.38 -9.42 -29.02
C GLN A 24 0.94 -9.93 -28.99
N ARG A 25 0.47 -10.59 -30.07
CA ARG A 25 -0.87 -11.22 -30.09
C ARG A 25 -0.97 -12.35 -29.08
N LYS A 26 0.05 -13.21 -28.96
CA LYS A 26 0.05 -14.28 -27.93
C LYS A 26 -0.01 -13.72 -26.52
N VAL A 27 0.70 -12.62 -26.24
CA VAL A 27 0.63 -11.95 -24.93
C VAL A 27 -0.76 -11.36 -24.69
N GLN A 28 -1.39 -10.75 -25.70
CA GLN A 28 -2.78 -10.28 -25.61
C GLN A 28 -3.77 -11.43 -25.37
N GLU A 29 -3.66 -12.53 -26.11
CA GLU A 29 -4.50 -13.72 -25.97
C GLU A 29 -4.31 -14.38 -24.60
N LEU A 30 -3.07 -14.43 -24.08
CA LEU A 30 -2.78 -14.89 -22.73
C LEU A 30 -3.36 -13.95 -21.68
N GLY A 31 -3.28 -12.64 -21.88
CA GLY A 31 -3.93 -11.64 -21.02
C GLY A 31 -5.45 -11.82 -20.97
N GLN A 32 -6.09 -12.00 -22.14
CA GLN A 32 -7.52 -12.28 -22.24
C GLN A 32 -7.91 -13.62 -21.61
N ARG A 33 -7.07 -14.65 -21.78
CA ARG A 33 -7.26 -15.95 -21.12
C ARG A 33 -7.13 -15.85 -19.60
N LEU A 34 -6.15 -15.11 -19.09
CA LEU A 34 -6.01 -14.87 -17.65
C LEU A 34 -7.26 -14.19 -17.09
N VAL A 35 -7.74 -13.14 -17.77
CA VAL A 35 -8.99 -12.43 -17.41
C VAL A 35 -10.19 -13.37 -17.41
N SER A 36 -10.30 -14.25 -18.42
CA SER A 36 -11.40 -15.23 -18.50
C SER A 36 -11.30 -16.37 -17.48
N MET A 37 -10.09 -16.78 -17.08
CA MET A 37 -9.87 -17.79 -16.05
C MET A 37 -10.16 -17.22 -14.66
N SER A 38 -9.89 -15.93 -14.44
CA SER A 38 -10.31 -15.21 -13.22
C SER A 38 -11.83 -15.03 -13.14
N ALA A 39 -12.54 -14.99 -14.27
CA ALA A 39 -14.00 -14.86 -14.31
C ALA A 39 -14.75 -16.18 -14.02
N GLY A 40 -14.11 -17.34 -14.17
CA GLY A 40 -14.76 -18.66 -14.08
C GLY A 40 -15.21 -19.10 -12.68
N ASN A 41 -14.93 -18.33 -11.62
CA ASN A 41 -15.31 -18.67 -10.23
C ASN A 41 -15.93 -17.49 -9.45
N LEU A 42 -16.29 -16.39 -10.11
CA LEU A 42 -16.86 -15.23 -9.42
C LEU A 42 -18.39 -15.29 -9.43
N SER A 43 -18.95 -15.46 -8.24
CA SER A 43 -20.35 -15.18 -7.92
C SER A 43 -20.78 -13.82 -8.49
N ALA A 44 -21.92 -13.80 -9.18
CA ALA A 44 -22.67 -12.63 -9.64
C ALA A 44 -21.83 -11.56 -10.38
N GLU A 45 -21.84 -11.66 -11.72
CA GLU A 45 -21.44 -10.58 -12.62
C GLU A 45 -22.27 -9.32 -12.34
N VAL A 46 -21.76 -8.44 -11.48
CA VAL A 46 -21.99 -7.01 -11.64
C VAL A 46 -21.07 -6.59 -12.78
N PRO A 47 -21.59 -6.16 -13.95
CA PRO A 47 -20.75 -5.65 -15.02
C PRO A 47 -20.05 -4.40 -14.49
N LEU A 48 -18.80 -4.54 -14.07
CA LEU A 48 -18.00 -3.42 -13.63
C LEU A 48 -17.45 -2.75 -14.88
N ASP A 49 -18.09 -1.63 -15.19
CA ASP A 49 -17.59 -0.71 -16.18
C ASP A 49 -16.24 -0.17 -15.69
N VAL A 50 -15.17 -0.59 -16.38
CA VAL A 50 -13.78 -0.18 -16.11
C VAL A 50 -13.64 1.35 -16.19
N ASP A 51 -14.64 2.03 -16.76
CA ASP A 51 -14.72 3.48 -16.87
C ASP A 51 -15.14 4.20 -15.57
N VAL A 52 -15.76 3.55 -14.58
CA VAL A 52 -16.21 4.24 -13.34
C VAL A 52 -15.06 4.87 -12.55
N MET A 53 -13.83 4.38 -12.72
CA MET A 53 -12.67 4.87 -11.98
C MET A 53 -11.65 5.62 -12.85
N LYS A 54 -11.80 5.61 -14.18
CA LYS A 54 -10.91 6.39 -15.05
C LYS A 54 -11.16 7.88 -14.87
N GLY A 55 -10.10 8.68 -14.95
CA GLY A 55 -10.20 10.14 -14.89
C GLY A 55 -10.20 10.74 -13.48
N GLY A 56 -10.22 9.91 -12.42
CA GLY A 56 -10.13 10.41 -11.06
C GLY A 56 -8.79 11.11 -10.76
N ARG A 57 -8.83 12.07 -9.82
CA ARG A 57 -7.68 12.86 -9.35
C ARG A 57 -7.03 12.17 -8.16
N ILE A 58 -5.74 11.86 -8.26
CA ILE A 58 -4.99 11.11 -7.25
C ILE A 58 -3.88 11.99 -6.67
N LEU A 59 -3.82 12.10 -5.35
CA LEU A 59 -2.67 12.62 -4.63
C LEU A 59 -1.77 11.46 -4.20
N TRP A 60 -0.60 11.36 -4.84
CA TRP A 60 0.42 10.32 -4.60
C TRP A 60 1.51 10.85 -3.67
N MET A 61 1.56 10.34 -2.44
CA MET A 61 2.40 10.88 -1.37
C MET A 61 3.47 9.88 -0.96
N ILE A 62 4.73 10.35 -0.92
CA ILE A 62 5.87 9.57 -0.47
C ILE A 62 6.56 10.31 0.67
N SER A 63 6.92 9.61 1.74
CA SER A 63 7.74 10.14 2.84
C SER A 63 9.02 9.33 3.04
N SER A 64 10.17 10.01 3.13
CA SER A 64 11.48 9.38 3.32
C SER A 64 12.29 10.05 4.43
N THR A 65 12.41 9.38 5.59
CA THR A 65 13.15 9.92 6.75
C THR A 65 14.65 9.77 6.63
N ASP A 66 15.10 8.72 5.96
CA ASP A 66 16.51 8.44 5.78
C ASP A 66 16.72 7.64 4.50
N ARG A 67 17.65 8.09 3.66
CA ARG A 67 18.08 7.44 2.42
C ARG A 67 18.95 6.20 2.72
N GLY A 68 18.50 5.33 3.62
CA GLY A 68 19.19 4.10 4.03
C GLY A 68 20.13 4.23 5.24
N GLU A 69 20.16 5.35 5.97
CA GLU A 69 21.01 5.49 7.17
C GLU A 69 20.61 4.50 8.28
N ARG A 70 19.32 4.14 8.42
CA ARG A 70 18.83 3.27 9.50
C ARG A 70 18.95 1.78 9.23
N ILE A 71 19.29 1.34 8.02
CA ILE A 71 19.19 -0.06 7.61
C ILE A 71 20.52 -0.84 7.69
N ARG A 72 21.54 -0.24 8.34
CA ARG A 72 22.96 -0.69 8.31
C ARG A 72 23.23 -2.17 8.64
N SER A 73 22.35 -2.91 9.30
CA SER A 73 22.58 -4.34 9.64
C SER A 73 21.85 -5.35 8.75
N GLN A 74 20.71 -5.03 8.12
CA GLN A 74 19.86 -6.03 7.44
C GLN A 74 19.56 -5.72 5.96
N TYR A 75 19.70 -4.47 5.50
CA TYR A 75 19.65 -4.14 4.09
C TYR A 75 20.64 -3.02 3.76
N ARG A 76 21.62 -3.33 2.91
CA ARG A 76 22.75 -2.44 2.56
C ARG A 76 22.46 -1.53 1.35
N GLY A 77 21.20 -1.42 0.94
CA GLY A 77 20.81 -0.70 -0.27
C GLY A 77 20.42 0.76 -0.02
N ASP A 78 20.58 1.57 -1.06
CA ASP A 78 20.00 2.90 -1.15
C ASP A 78 18.49 2.78 -1.44
N LYS A 79 17.65 3.28 -0.51
CA LYS A 79 16.19 3.33 -0.68
C LYS A 79 15.75 4.19 -1.87
N PHE A 80 16.63 5.04 -2.40
CA PHE A 80 16.35 5.86 -3.57
C PHE A 80 15.86 5.05 -4.78
N SER A 81 16.41 3.84 -4.98
CA SER A 81 15.93 2.95 -6.04
C SER A 81 14.46 2.51 -5.89
N ILE A 82 13.95 2.44 -4.66
CA ILE A 82 12.55 2.16 -4.34
C ILE A 82 11.71 3.41 -4.61
N ILE A 83 12.19 4.58 -4.19
CA ILE A 83 11.54 5.86 -4.48
C ILE A 83 11.36 6.04 -6.00
N LEU A 84 12.39 5.78 -6.81
CA LEU A 84 12.28 5.84 -8.27
C LEU A 84 11.27 4.82 -8.85
N ARG A 85 11.03 3.68 -8.18
CA ARG A 85 9.95 2.76 -8.56
C ARG A 85 8.58 3.33 -8.20
N GLN A 86 8.42 3.89 -7.00
CA GLN A 86 7.18 4.55 -6.59
C GLN A 86 6.81 5.71 -7.54
N MET A 87 7.79 6.49 -7.99
CA MET A 87 7.56 7.55 -8.99
C MET A 87 7.08 6.98 -10.33
N ARG A 88 7.61 5.83 -10.77
CA ARG A 88 7.13 5.14 -11.98
C ARG A 88 5.68 4.65 -11.85
N GLU A 89 5.25 4.27 -10.66
CA GLU A 89 3.85 3.87 -10.42
C GLU A 89 2.90 5.09 -10.52
N ALA A 90 3.32 6.26 -10.04
CA ALA A 90 2.61 7.51 -10.28
C ALA A 90 2.48 7.82 -11.79
N ARG A 91 3.55 7.58 -12.57
CA ARG A 91 3.48 7.64 -14.04
C ARG A 91 2.48 6.64 -14.60
N PHE A 92 2.50 5.38 -14.19
CA PHE A 92 1.56 4.37 -14.68
C PHE A 92 0.10 4.72 -14.37
N LEU A 93 -0.18 5.31 -13.21
CA LEU A 93 -1.51 5.87 -12.90
C LEU A 93 -1.90 6.98 -13.90
N CYS A 94 -0.98 7.87 -14.23
CA CYS A 94 -1.23 8.88 -15.24
C CYS A 94 -1.52 8.25 -16.61
N GLU A 95 -0.69 7.31 -17.08
CA GLU A 95 -0.88 6.63 -18.36
C GLU A 95 -2.21 5.85 -18.41
N PHE A 96 -2.63 5.31 -17.28
CA PHE A 96 -3.90 4.61 -17.16
C PHE A 96 -5.13 5.53 -17.31
N GLY A 97 -4.94 6.85 -17.17
CA GLY A 97 -5.99 7.85 -17.39
C GLY A 97 -6.31 8.72 -16.18
N HIS A 98 -5.54 8.62 -15.09
CA HIS A 98 -5.75 9.46 -13.90
C HIS A 98 -5.04 10.80 -14.01
N THR A 99 -5.59 11.82 -13.33
CA THR A 99 -4.85 13.06 -13.07
C THR A 99 -4.06 12.85 -11.78
N VAL A 100 -2.74 12.93 -11.84
CA VAL A 100 -1.87 12.62 -10.69
C VAL A 100 -1.14 13.88 -10.25
N GLN A 101 -1.06 14.10 -8.94
CA GLN A 101 -0.15 15.04 -8.29
C GLN A 101 0.74 14.25 -7.34
N VAL A 102 2.05 14.49 -7.39
CA VAL A 102 2.99 13.88 -6.45
C VAL A 102 3.29 14.86 -5.31
N SER A 103 3.30 14.38 -4.08
CA SER A 103 3.85 15.09 -2.92
C SER A 103 5.00 14.26 -2.35
N PHE A 104 6.21 14.79 -2.41
CA PHE A 104 7.40 14.09 -1.93
C PHE A 104 8.03 14.82 -0.74
N GLN A 105 7.99 14.17 0.42
CA GLN A 105 8.48 14.70 1.68
C GLN A 105 9.76 13.97 2.10
N THR A 106 10.83 14.72 2.35
CA THR A 106 12.11 14.15 2.78
C THR A 106 12.65 14.82 4.03
N ALA A 107 13.47 14.11 4.79
CA ALA A 107 14.31 14.68 5.84
C ALA A 107 15.80 14.71 5.44
N TRP A 108 16.06 14.77 4.12
CA TRP A 108 17.38 14.80 3.51
C TRP A 108 17.37 15.64 2.21
N PRO A 109 18.51 16.22 1.79
CA PRO A 109 18.55 17.18 0.68
C PRO A 109 18.22 16.56 -0.69
N LEU A 110 17.33 17.20 -1.47
CA LEU A 110 16.87 16.74 -2.79
C LEU A 110 17.62 17.35 -3.97
N GLU A 111 18.43 18.39 -3.74
CA GLU A 111 19.02 19.23 -4.79
C GLU A 111 19.65 18.42 -5.93
N GLU A 112 20.42 17.37 -5.60
CA GLU A 112 21.13 16.55 -6.58
C GLU A 112 20.29 15.40 -7.20
N LEU A 113 19.09 15.11 -6.68
CA LEU A 113 18.29 13.94 -7.06
C LEU A 113 16.96 14.28 -7.73
N SER A 114 16.57 15.56 -7.71
CA SER A 114 15.31 16.03 -8.28
C SER A 114 15.18 15.68 -9.78
N ASP A 115 16.26 15.82 -10.55
CA ASP A 115 16.29 15.47 -11.98
C ASP A 115 16.03 13.97 -12.22
N GLU A 116 16.62 13.09 -11.40
CA GLU A 116 16.42 11.64 -11.51
C GLU A 116 14.98 11.22 -11.18
N ILE A 117 14.37 11.90 -10.20
CA ILE A 117 12.96 11.73 -9.83
C ILE A 117 12.06 12.20 -10.97
N ASP A 118 12.31 13.41 -11.47
CA ASP A 118 11.53 14.04 -12.54
C ASP A 118 11.57 13.22 -13.83
N ALA A 119 12.71 12.59 -14.12
CA ALA A 119 12.86 11.68 -15.26
C ALA A 119 11.91 10.46 -15.20
N GLN A 120 11.44 10.06 -14.02
CA GLN A 120 10.47 8.96 -13.87
C GLN A 120 9.02 9.40 -14.13
N LEU A 121 8.75 10.70 -14.18
CA LEU A 121 7.40 11.28 -14.08
C LEU A 121 6.88 11.86 -15.40
N TYR A 122 7.58 11.67 -16.52
CA TYR A 122 7.04 12.00 -17.83
C TYR A 122 5.88 11.07 -18.19
N CYS A 123 4.70 11.62 -18.45
CA CYS A 123 3.51 10.88 -18.83
C CYS A 123 3.17 11.20 -20.29
N GLU A 124 3.24 10.18 -21.15
CA GLU A 124 2.99 10.27 -22.59
C GLU A 124 1.55 10.72 -22.87
N ARG A 125 0.57 10.23 -22.11
CA ARG A 125 -0.85 10.59 -22.27
C ARG A 125 -1.10 12.11 -22.22
N ILE A 126 -0.45 12.81 -21.30
CA ILE A 126 -0.59 14.28 -21.16
C ILE A 126 0.54 15.03 -21.87
N ASN A 127 1.48 14.31 -22.48
CA ASN A 127 2.69 14.84 -23.12
C ASN A 127 3.42 15.86 -22.21
N ALA A 128 3.49 15.55 -20.92
CA ALA A 128 4.04 16.43 -19.90
C ALA A 128 4.50 15.63 -18.67
N ARG A 129 5.33 16.27 -17.84
CA ARG A 129 5.73 15.73 -16.54
C ARG A 129 4.58 15.88 -15.54
N ILE A 130 4.35 14.85 -14.74
CA ILE A 130 3.47 14.90 -13.56
C ILE A 130 4.04 15.94 -12.57
N PRO A 131 3.22 16.88 -12.07
CA PRO A 131 3.70 17.86 -11.09
C PRO A 131 4.11 17.21 -9.77
N VAL A 132 5.14 17.78 -9.14
CA VAL A 132 5.69 17.34 -7.85
C VAL A 132 5.74 18.50 -6.88
N TRP A 133 5.22 18.29 -5.67
CA TRP A 133 5.45 19.16 -4.52
C TRP A 133 6.58 18.59 -3.68
N TYR A 134 7.77 19.16 -3.84
CA TYR A 134 8.93 18.81 -3.02
C TYR A 134 8.86 19.54 -1.68
N GLN A 135 9.04 18.79 -0.60
CA GLN A 135 9.01 19.33 0.76
C GLN A 135 10.17 18.76 1.56
N GLU A 136 11.22 19.58 1.75
CA GLU A 136 12.36 19.23 2.57
C GLU A 136 12.14 19.64 4.03
N TRP A 137 12.39 18.71 4.94
CA TRP A 137 12.32 18.90 6.38
C TRP A 137 13.71 18.74 7.01
N PRO A 138 14.00 19.43 8.14
CA PRO A 138 15.24 19.21 8.86
C PRO A 138 15.30 17.77 9.40
N LYS A 139 16.49 17.15 9.41
CA LYS A 139 16.72 15.80 9.98
C LYS A 139 16.12 15.62 11.40
N SER A 140 16.02 16.69 12.18
CA SER A 140 15.43 16.70 13.52
C SER A 140 13.94 16.33 13.56
N VAL A 141 13.22 16.36 12.43
CA VAL A 141 11.82 15.89 12.35
C VAL A 141 11.70 14.40 12.68
N GLY A 142 12.75 13.60 12.44
CA GLY A 142 12.79 12.19 12.80
C GLY A 142 11.61 11.39 12.24
N GLY A 143 11.01 10.55 13.09
CA GLY A 143 9.84 9.71 12.71
C GLY A 143 8.58 10.52 12.37
N GLU A 144 8.47 11.76 12.85
CA GLU A 144 7.28 12.59 12.64
C GLU A 144 7.06 12.98 11.19
N LEU A 145 8.10 12.89 10.34
CA LEU A 145 7.96 13.13 8.90
C LEU A 145 6.84 12.26 8.30
N SER A 146 6.74 11.01 8.75
CA SER A 146 5.74 10.05 8.28
C SER A 146 4.31 10.57 8.46
N SER A 147 4.06 11.48 9.42
CA SER A 147 2.75 12.09 9.65
C SER A 147 2.51 13.39 8.87
N LYS A 148 3.54 13.99 8.25
CA LYS A 148 3.43 15.30 7.60
C LYS A 148 2.56 15.29 6.35
N HIS A 149 2.39 14.16 5.69
CA HIS A 149 1.49 14.03 4.54
C HIS A 149 0.05 14.43 4.89
N ARG A 150 -0.37 14.28 6.16
CA ARG A 150 -1.72 14.65 6.62
C ARG A 150 -1.99 16.15 6.50
N THR A 151 -0.95 16.99 6.58
CA THR A 151 -1.07 18.44 6.35
C THR A 151 -1.46 18.72 4.89
N VAL A 152 -0.81 18.02 3.96
CA VAL A 152 -1.11 18.11 2.52
C VAL A 152 -2.52 17.60 2.23
N VAL A 153 -2.92 16.47 2.83
CA VAL A 153 -4.29 15.95 2.71
C VAL A 153 -5.33 16.96 3.18
N ARG A 154 -5.12 17.62 4.33
CA ARG A 154 -6.05 18.64 4.84
C ARG A 154 -6.19 19.81 3.88
N GLU A 155 -5.08 20.31 3.36
CA GLU A 155 -5.04 21.51 2.50
C GLU A 155 -5.68 21.26 1.13
N HIS A 156 -5.59 20.03 0.64
CA HIS A 156 -6.05 19.65 -0.70
C HIS A 156 -7.18 18.63 -0.70
N LEU A 157 -7.95 18.53 0.40
CA LEU A 157 -8.97 17.49 0.56
C LEU A 157 -10.00 17.52 -0.58
N GLU A 158 -10.43 18.71 -1.00
CA GLU A 158 -11.44 18.90 -2.04
C GLU A 158 -10.90 18.72 -3.47
N GLU A 159 -9.57 18.70 -3.63
CA GLU A 159 -8.89 18.69 -4.94
C GLU A 159 -8.66 17.28 -5.49
N PHE A 160 -8.75 16.26 -4.65
CA PHE A 160 -8.44 14.88 -5.02
C PHE A 160 -9.55 13.92 -4.62
N ASP A 161 -9.72 12.88 -5.43
CA ASP A 161 -10.74 11.85 -5.24
C ASP A 161 -10.17 10.63 -4.49
N LEU A 162 -8.86 10.40 -4.63
CA LEU A 162 -8.12 9.35 -3.95
C LEU A 162 -6.78 9.87 -3.41
N PHE A 163 -6.46 9.47 -2.20
CA PHE A 163 -5.20 9.76 -1.53
C PHE A 163 -4.42 8.44 -1.35
N VAL A 164 -3.15 8.44 -1.72
CA VAL A 164 -2.25 7.29 -1.59
C VAL A 164 -1.00 7.74 -0.86
N HIS A 165 -0.68 7.13 0.27
CA HIS A 165 0.54 7.40 1.03
C HIS A 165 1.36 6.13 1.20
N MET A 166 2.68 6.27 1.10
CA MET A 166 3.65 5.23 1.45
C MET A 166 4.96 5.81 1.98
N GLU A 167 5.62 5.06 2.86
CA GLU A 167 7.02 5.27 3.19
C GLU A 167 7.95 4.75 2.07
N ASP A 168 9.21 5.15 2.12
CA ASP A 168 10.25 4.87 1.12
C ASP A 168 10.73 3.41 1.04
N ASP A 169 10.14 2.51 1.83
CA ASP A 169 10.36 1.07 1.82
C ASP A 169 9.09 0.25 1.51
N ILE A 170 7.99 0.89 1.12
CA ILE A 170 6.77 0.21 0.67
C ILE A 170 6.57 0.41 -0.83
N HIS A 171 6.27 -0.67 -1.57
CA HIS A 171 5.92 -0.55 -2.99
C HIS A 171 4.44 -0.84 -3.24
N ILE A 172 3.68 0.24 -3.51
CA ILE A 172 2.31 0.17 -4.03
C ILE A 172 2.36 0.30 -5.56
N ARG A 173 1.63 -0.56 -6.26
CA ARG A 173 1.51 -0.65 -7.72
C ARG A 173 0.15 -0.18 -8.21
N LEU A 174 0.07 0.16 -9.49
CA LEU A 174 -1.19 0.50 -10.18
C LEU A 174 -2.34 -0.47 -9.86
N GLU A 175 -2.11 -1.79 -9.92
CA GLU A 175 -3.18 -2.78 -9.75
C GLU A 175 -3.75 -2.77 -8.32
N GLN A 176 -2.92 -2.48 -7.32
CA GLN A 176 -3.36 -2.38 -5.93
C GLN A 176 -4.21 -1.12 -5.71
N VAL A 177 -3.83 -0.01 -6.35
CA VAL A 177 -4.63 1.24 -6.32
C VAL A 177 -6.01 1.00 -6.94
N GLN A 178 -6.05 0.33 -8.10
CA GLN A 178 -7.31 -0.01 -8.78
C GLN A 178 -8.17 -0.97 -7.96
N ALA A 179 -7.58 -2.02 -7.40
CA ALA A 179 -8.29 -2.99 -6.57
C ALA A 179 -8.86 -2.33 -5.31
N TYR A 180 -8.07 -1.49 -4.64
CA TYR A 180 -8.52 -0.71 -3.48
C TYR A 180 -9.71 0.19 -3.83
N TRP A 181 -9.58 1.00 -4.89
CA TRP A 181 -10.62 1.97 -5.24
C TRP A 181 -11.92 1.28 -5.65
N ARG A 182 -11.81 0.18 -6.41
CA ARG A 182 -12.96 -0.68 -6.76
C ARG A 182 -13.61 -1.23 -5.49
N GLN A 183 -12.82 -1.69 -4.55
CA GLN A 183 -13.33 -2.29 -3.33
C GLN A 183 -14.04 -1.26 -2.44
N ASP A 184 -13.51 -0.05 -2.29
CA ASP A 184 -14.20 1.04 -1.58
C ASP A 184 -15.54 1.39 -2.24
N PHE A 185 -15.57 1.45 -3.58
CA PHE A 185 -16.82 1.65 -4.33
C PHE A 185 -17.83 0.54 -4.06
N LEU A 186 -17.42 -0.73 -4.15
CA LEU A 186 -18.29 -1.89 -3.91
C LEU A 186 -18.83 -1.92 -2.47
N LEU A 187 -17.98 -1.67 -1.47
CA LEU A 187 -18.40 -1.56 -0.07
C LEU A 187 -19.41 -0.42 0.12
N THR A 188 -19.22 0.70 -0.58
CA THR A 188 -20.15 1.84 -0.54
C THR A 188 -21.51 1.48 -1.16
N GLN A 189 -21.51 0.90 -2.37
CA GLN A 189 -22.75 0.50 -3.06
C GLN A 189 -23.54 -0.55 -2.28
N ALA A 190 -22.86 -1.47 -1.60
CA ALA A 190 -23.49 -2.49 -0.77
C ALA A 190 -23.91 -1.99 0.62
N GLY A 191 -23.68 -0.72 0.96
CA GLY A 191 -24.07 -0.15 2.25
C GLY A 191 -23.22 -0.59 3.43
N TYR A 192 -21.96 -0.96 3.19
CA TYR A 192 -21.00 -1.43 4.20
C TYR A 192 -19.95 -0.39 4.60
N SER A 193 -19.92 0.76 3.93
CA SER A 193 -18.86 1.76 4.08
C SER A 193 -18.83 2.55 5.40
N ASP A 194 -19.84 2.36 6.25
CA ASP A 194 -19.93 2.88 7.62
C ASP A 194 -19.33 1.94 8.67
N LYS A 195 -19.04 0.69 8.27
CA LYS A 195 -18.48 -0.37 9.13
C LYS A 195 -17.15 -0.88 8.64
N PHE A 196 -16.96 -0.92 7.32
CA PHE A 196 -15.82 -1.58 6.70
C PHE A 196 -15.08 -0.63 5.76
N VAL A 197 -13.76 -0.77 5.77
CA VAL A 197 -12.84 -0.06 4.87
C VAL A 197 -11.87 -1.07 4.30
N SER A 198 -11.65 -1.00 2.99
CA SER A 198 -10.64 -1.81 2.35
C SER A 198 -9.27 -1.48 2.91
N GLY A 199 -8.40 -2.48 3.10
CA GLY A 199 -7.02 -2.25 3.52
C GLY A 199 -6.03 -3.01 2.66
N LEU A 200 -4.74 -2.77 2.92
CA LEU A 200 -3.63 -3.50 2.31
C LEU A 200 -3.00 -4.45 3.32
N MET A 201 -2.52 -5.60 2.88
CA MET A 201 -1.77 -6.56 3.69
C MET A 201 -0.29 -6.47 3.37
N ARG A 202 0.55 -6.29 4.38
CA ARG A 202 1.98 -6.11 4.19
C ARG A 202 2.68 -7.47 4.22
N TYR A 203 3.57 -7.71 3.26
CA TYR A 203 4.49 -8.84 3.34
C TYR A 203 5.95 -8.40 3.22
N GLU A 204 6.81 -9.16 3.86
CA GLU A 204 8.27 -9.06 3.77
C GLU A 204 8.84 -10.32 3.12
N VAL A 205 9.98 -10.21 2.47
CA VAL A 205 10.72 -11.38 1.98
C VAL A 205 11.77 -11.74 3.02
N ASN A 206 11.53 -12.81 3.77
CA ASN A 206 12.49 -13.32 4.75
C ASN A 206 13.33 -14.43 4.14
N GLN A 207 14.64 -14.45 4.45
CA GLN A 207 15.48 -15.59 4.10
C GLN A 207 15.49 -16.54 5.31
N SER A 208 14.92 -17.72 5.14
CA SER A 208 14.93 -18.76 6.16
C SER A 208 16.36 -19.24 6.43
N SER A 209 16.56 -19.95 7.53
CA SER A 209 17.86 -20.54 7.89
C SER A 209 18.37 -21.57 6.87
N SER A 210 17.49 -22.11 6.02
CA SER A 210 17.83 -22.99 4.90
C SER A 210 18.12 -22.24 3.59
N GLY A 211 18.10 -20.90 3.60
CA GLY A 211 18.36 -20.06 2.43
C GLY A 211 17.16 -19.89 1.50
N ILE A 212 15.98 -20.40 1.86
CA ILE A 212 14.73 -20.24 1.11
C ILE A 212 14.15 -18.86 1.40
N TYR A 213 13.69 -18.17 0.37
CA TYR A 213 12.99 -16.89 0.53
C TYR A 213 11.49 -17.15 0.72
N GLU A 214 10.95 -16.75 1.87
CA GLU A 214 9.54 -16.89 2.24
C GLU A 214 8.88 -15.51 2.26
N ARG A 215 7.61 -15.43 1.84
CA ARG A 215 6.84 -14.18 1.88
C ARG A 215 6.07 -14.15 3.18
N VAL A 216 6.60 -13.45 4.18
CA VAL A 216 6.02 -13.41 5.50
C VAL A 216 5.00 -12.30 5.60
N VAL A 217 3.76 -12.63 6.00
CA VAL A 217 2.72 -11.62 6.28
C VAL A 217 3.03 -10.95 7.61
N PHE A 218 3.15 -9.62 7.61
CA PHE A 218 3.40 -8.86 8.83
C PHE A 218 2.23 -8.99 9.81
N GLU A 219 1.01 -9.00 9.29
CA GLU A 219 -0.21 -9.20 10.04
C GLU A 219 -0.36 -10.58 10.68
N ALA A 220 0.41 -11.60 10.26
CA ALA A 220 0.42 -12.89 10.94
C ALA A 220 1.10 -12.82 12.33
N ASN A 221 1.93 -11.79 12.57
CA ASN A 221 2.46 -11.48 13.90
C ASN A 221 1.38 -10.86 14.80
N MET A 222 0.29 -10.32 14.23
CA MET A 222 -0.90 -10.02 15.00
C MET A 222 -1.62 -11.35 15.21
N HIS A 223 -1.87 -11.72 16.47
CA HIS A 223 -2.49 -13.01 16.83
C HIS A 223 -3.59 -13.40 15.82
N MET A 224 -3.49 -14.59 15.21
CA MET A 224 -4.45 -15.08 14.20
C MET A 224 -5.92 -15.01 14.66
N GLU A 225 -6.15 -14.97 15.96
CA GLU A 225 -7.45 -14.76 16.62
C GLU A 225 -8.06 -13.38 16.30
N ALA A 226 -7.22 -12.39 16.01
CA ALA A 226 -7.59 -11.05 15.58
C ALA A 226 -7.98 -10.98 14.09
N VAL A 227 -8.15 -12.11 13.39
CA VAL A 227 -8.68 -12.14 12.02
C VAL A 227 -9.87 -13.10 11.92
N SER A 228 -11.02 -12.62 11.46
CA SER A 228 -12.16 -13.48 11.13
C SER A 228 -12.44 -13.48 9.64
N VAL A 229 -13.25 -14.45 9.19
CA VAL A 229 -13.83 -14.43 7.85
C VAL A 229 -15.32 -14.13 7.94
N VAL A 230 -15.81 -13.24 7.09
CA VAL A 230 -17.24 -12.89 6.96
C VAL A 230 -17.71 -13.02 5.54
N GLU A 231 -19.01 -13.23 5.36
CA GLU A 231 -19.69 -13.07 4.09
C GLU A 231 -20.36 -11.70 4.07
N LEU A 232 -19.99 -10.85 3.12
CA LEU A 232 -20.63 -9.55 2.89
C LEU A 232 -21.45 -9.65 1.61
N ALA A 233 -22.75 -9.97 1.70
CA ALA A 233 -23.59 -10.10 0.51
C ALA A 233 -23.83 -8.72 -0.15
N PRO A 234 -23.72 -8.56 -1.49
CA PRO A 234 -23.46 -9.59 -2.51
C PRO A 234 -21.97 -9.75 -2.88
N LEU A 235 -21.06 -9.18 -2.11
CA LEU A 235 -19.64 -9.00 -2.42
C LEU A 235 -18.74 -10.21 -2.13
N GLY A 236 -19.23 -11.26 -1.47
CA GLY A 236 -18.48 -12.48 -1.19
C GLY A 236 -17.78 -12.49 0.17
N ARG A 237 -16.69 -13.27 0.28
CA ARG A 237 -15.96 -13.50 1.53
C ARG A 237 -14.82 -12.50 1.76
N TYR A 238 -14.70 -12.05 3.01
CA TYR A 238 -13.68 -11.09 3.43
C TYR A 238 -12.94 -11.58 4.68
N MET A 239 -11.63 -11.35 4.69
CA MET A 239 -10.86 -11.29 5.93
C MET A 239 -11.18 -9.97 6.63
N VAL A 240 -11.45 -10.03 7.93
CA VAL A 240 -11.74 -8.88 8.79
C VAL A 240 -10.72 -8.87 9.91
N PHE A 241 -10.00 -7.77 10.06
CA PHE A 241 -8.97 -7.63 11.09
C PHE A 241 -9.55 -6.89 12.30
N HIS A 242 -9.65 -7.60 13.42
CA HIS A 242 -10.13 -7.13 14.73
C HIS A 242 -8.95 -6.55 15.52
N GLY A 243 -8.56 -5.34 15.17
CA GLY A 243 -7.45 -4.66 15.80
C GLY A 243 -7.11 -3.36 15.09
N GLY A 244 -6.25 -2.54 15.70
CA GLY A 244 -5.74 -1.36 15.02
C GLY A 244 -4.94 -1.73 13.78
N ASN A 245 -4.72 -0.76 12.88
CA ASN A 245 -3.86 -0.99 11.73
C ASN A 245 -2.48 -1.40 12.27
N PRO A 246 -1.98 -2.61 11.97
CA PRO A 246 -0.56 -2.88 12.16
C PRO A 246 0.22 -1.79 11.42
N HIS A 247 1.43 -1.47 11.87
CA HIS A 247 2.34 -0.54 11.19
C HIS A 247 2.51 -0.93 9.71
N THR A 248 1.64 -0.49 8.80
CA THR A 248 1.64 -0.90 7.38
C THR A 248 2.56 -0.01 6.55
N ALA A 249 3.05 1.09 7.12
CA ALA A 249 3.89 2.10 6.46
C ALA A 249 3.26 2.71 5.18
N CYS A 250 1.96 2.51 4.99
CA CYS A 250 1.18 3.02 3.86
C CYS A 250 -0.32 2.98 4.14
N TRP A 251 -1.08 3.74 3.35
CA TRP A 251 -2.54 3.70 3.33
C TRP A 251 -3.09 4.27 2.01
N LEU A 252 -4.31 3.88 1.67
CA LEU A 252 -5.12 4.52 0.64
C LEU A 252 -6.44 4.96 1.26
N GLY A 253 -7.03 6.02 0.71
CA GLY A 253 -8.34 6.49 1.15
C GLY A 253 -8.99 7.38 0.12
N THR A 254 -10.27 7.12 -0.18
CA THR A 254 -11.07 7.99 -1.04
C THR A 254 -11.40 9.29 -0.31
N GLN A 255 -11.70 10.36 -1.04
CA GLN A 255 -12.11 11.64 -0.43
C GLN A 255 -13.27 11.47 0.55
N ARG A 256 -14.26 10.63 0.19
CA ARG A 256 -15.38 10.26 1.06
C ARG A 256 -14.88 9.69 2.39
N LEU A 257 -13.98 8.71 2.32
CA LEU A 257 -13.41 8.11 3.53
C LEU A 257 -12.64 9.15 4.34
N VAL A 258 -11.78 9.95 3.71
CA VAL A 258 -10.99 10.97 4.43
C VAL A 258 -11.90 12.00 5.12
N LYS A 259 -12.98 12.44 4.47
CA LYS A 259 -14.01 13.31 5.07
C LYS A 259 -14.70 12.63 6.25
N TYR A 260 -15.13 11.37 6.09
CA TYR A 260 -15.72 10.60 7.18
C TYR A 260 -14.79 10.54 8.41
N LEU A 261 -13.49 10.33 8.19
CA LEU A 261 -12.50 10.29 9.26
C LEU A 261 -12.30 11.66 9.91
N GLN A 262 -12.25 12.72 9.11
CA GLN A 262 -12.18 14.10 9.59
C GLN A 262 -13.36 14.43 10.53
N ASP A 263 -14.57 14.04 10.14
CA ASP A 263 -15.81 14.35 10.86
C ASP A 263 -16.01 13.46 12.09
N THR A 264 -15.68 12.17 12.00
CA THR A 264 -16.02 11.17 13.02
C THR A 264 -14.91 11.00 14.06
N CYS A 265 -13.65 11.15 13.65
CA CYS A 265 -12.49 10.78 14.47
C CYS A 265 -11.74 11.98 15.06
N THR A 266 -12.31 13.19 14.93
CA THR A 266 -11.69 14.48 15.24
C THR A 266 -10.34 14.67 14.55
N ILE A 267 -10.33 15.45 13.48
CA ILE A 267 -9.12 15.70 12.66
C ILE A 267 -7.91 16.24 13.46
N GLU A 268 -8.10 16.82 14.64
CA GLU A 268 -7.01 17.31 15.48
C GLU A 268 -6.19 16.16 16.10
N GLU A 269 -6.83 15.07 16.54
CA GLU A 269 -6.10 13.87 16.99
C GLU A 269 -5.43 13.16 15.81
N PHE A 270 -5.99 13.33 14.60
CA PHE A 270 -5.48 12.83 13.33
C PHE A 270 -4.31 13.64 12.77
N LEU A 271 -4.28 14.97 12.88
CA LEU A 271 -3.19 15.81 12.35
C LEU A 271 -2.05 15.98 13.34
N TYR A 272 -2.39 15.95 14.62
CA TYR A 272 -1.47 16.12 15.73
C TYR A 272 -1.77 14.99 16.72
N PRO A 273 -1.28 13.76 16.48
CA PRO A 273 -1.32 12.74 17.52
C PRO A 273 -0.71 13.37 18.76
N LYS A 274 -1.52 13.51 19.82
CA LYS A 274 -1.16 14.29 21.01
C LYS A 274 0.18 13.78 21.50
N ARG A 275 1.24 14.58 21.29
CA ARG A 275 2.58 14.29 21.78
C ARG A 275 2.55 13.95 23.26
N ASP A 276 1.57 14.48 24.00
CA ASP A 276 1.48 14.36 25.45
C ASP A 276 0.74 13.10 25.95
N LYS A 277 0.17 12.26 25.08
CA LYS A 277 -0.38 10.95 25.49
C LYS A 277 0.76 9.93 25.60
N PHE A 278 1.59 10.11 26.61
CA PHE A 278 2.57 9.10 27.02
C PHE A 278 1.95 8.18 28.08
N ILE A 279 2.15 6.88 27.92
CA ILE A 279 1.95 5.92 29.00
C ILE A 279 3.29 5.77 29.70
N GLU A 280 3.27 5.96 31.01
CA GLU A 280 4.41 5.63 31.87
C GLU A 280 4.39 4.12 32.11
N LYS A 281 5.42 3.42 31.60
CA LYS A 281 5.58 1.98 31.77
C LYS A 281 6.86 1.70 32.54
N GLU A 282 6.76 0.88 33.57
CA GLU A 282 7.95 0.36 34.25
C GLU A 282 8.62 -0.70 33.37
N GLU A 283 9.87 -0.46 33.00
CA GLU A 283 10.71 -1.43 32.30
C GLU A 283 11.92 -1.78 33.15
N SER A 284 12.43 -3.01 32.98
CA SER A 284 13.66 -3.43 33.64
C SER A 284 14.84 -2.64 33.08
N ASP A 285 15.71 -2.14 33.96
CA ASP A 285 16.94 -1.43 33.58
C ASP A 285 18.07 -2.37 33.10
N GLY A 286 17.81 -3.68 33.05
CA GLY A 286 18.81 -4.71 32.72
C GLY A 286 19.80 -5.01 33.85
N LYS A 287 19.66 -4.37 35.02
CA LYS A 287 20.47 -4.54 36.24
C LYS A 287 19.63 -4.95 37.46
N GLY A 288 18.34 -5.24 37.26
CA GLY A 288 17.42 -5.65 38.32
C GLY A 288 16.66 -4.49 38.96
N GLY A 289 16.86 -3.26 38.49
CA GLY A 289 16.04 -2.10 38.82
C GLY A 289 14.88 -1.94 37.83
N LYS A 290 13.92 -1.09 38.20
CA LYS A 290 12.83 -0.66 37.31
C LYS A 290 13.00 0.82 36.99
N VAL A 291 12.79 1.18 35.73
CA VAL A 291 12.76 2.58 35.27
C VAL A 291 11.40 2.86 34.69
N THR A 292 10.81 3.99 35.05
CA THR A 292 9.62 4.51 34.39
C THR A 292 10.02 5.11 33.06
N VAL A 293 9.63 4.44 31.97
CA VAL A 293 9.84 4.93 30.60
C VAL A 293 8.54 5.56 30.13
N ARG A 294 8.61 6.80 29.66
CA ARG A 294 7.50 7.40 28.90
C ARG A 294 7.49 6.84 27.49
N LYS A 295 6.47 6.05 27.17
CA LYS A 295 6.24 5.54 25.82
C LYS A 295 5.02 6.24 25.22
N PRO A 296 5.03 6.57 23.92
CA PRO A 296 3.81 7.01 23.25
C PRO A 296 2.70 5.97 23.50
N ASP A 297 1.46 6.42 23.70
CA ASP A 297 0.28 5.55 23.68
C ASP A 297 0.40 4.57 22.48
N PRO A 298 0.25 3.24 22.66
CA PRO A 298 0.39 2.25 21.59
C PRO A 298 -0.36 2.59 20.31
N ALA A 299 -1.49 3.27 20.43
CA ALA A 299 -2.29 3.67 19.28
C ALA A 299 -1.79 4.98 18.63
N SER A 300 -1.08 5.84 19.37
CA SER A 300 -0.23 6.91 18.80
C SER A 300 1.08 6.39 18.20
N TRP A 301 1.54 5.19 18.60
CA TRP A 301 2.82 4.61 18.15
C TRP A 301 2.80 4.32 16.65
N VAL A 302 1.76 3.67 16.14
CA VAL A 302 1.65 3.37 14.69
C VAL A 302 1.59 4.66 13.88
N GLU A 303 0.79 5.63 14.31
CA GLU A 303 0.64 6.90 13.60
C GLU A 303 1.91 7.74 13.61
N PHE A 304 2.65 7.72 14.72
CA PHE A 304 3.90 8.46 14.86
C PHE A 304 5.05 7.85 14.05
N TRP A 305 5.12 6.51 13.97
CA TRP A 305 6.27 5.81 13.42
C TRP A 305 6.07 5.23 12.02
N SER A 306 4.84 5.16 11.51
CA SER A 306 4.53 4.52 10.21
C SER A 306 3.86 5.45 9.19
N GLY A 307 3.42 6.64 9.62
CA GLY A 307 2.53 7.48 8.82
C GLY A 307 1.19 6.82 8.44
N GLY A 308 0.96 5.57 8.86
CA GLY A 308 -0.23 4.82 8.57
C GLY A 308 -1.38 5.43 9.34
N PHE A 309 -2.57 5.39 8.75
CA PHE A 309 -3.75 5.73 9.52
C PHE A 309 -4.19 4.55 10.38
N GLN A 310 -4.43 4.81 11.67
CA GLN A 310 -5.27 3.93 12.48
C GLN A 310 -6.76 4.22 12.25
N VAL A 311 -7.17 4.29 10.97
CA VAL A 311 -8.59 4.42 10.60
C VAL A 311 -9.45 3.32 11.21
N TYR A 312 -8.86 2.17 11.54
CA TYR A 312 -9.65 1.01 11.96
C TYR A 312 -9.99 1.01 13.46
N PHE A 313 -9.08 1.51 14.30
CA PHE A 313 -9.27 1.40 15.75
C PHE A 313 -10.16 2.52 16.31
N TYR A 314 -9.85 3.77 15.96
CA TYR A 314 -10.48 4.93 16.58
C TYR A 314 -11.81 5.33 15.92
N CYS A 315 -11.95 5.02 14.63
CA CYS A 315 -13.11 5.43 13.85
C CYS A 315 -14.21 4.37 13.78
N LYS A 316 -14.08 3.27 14.54
CA LYS A 316 -15.01 2.12 14.55
C LYS A 316 -15.23 1.50 13.16
N LEU A 317 -14.27 1.69 12.25
CA LEU A 317 -14.26 1.06 10.93
C LEU A 317 -13.36 -0.14 10.95
N TRP A 318 -13.65 -1.17 10.18
CA TRP A 318 -12.89 -2.40 10.25
C TRP A 318 -12.17 -2.66 8.94
N LYS A 319 -10.90 -3.04 9.04
CA LYS A 319 -10.09 -3.38 7.87
C LYS A 319 -10.62 -4.66 7.28
N VAL A 320 -10.98 -4.60 6.00
CA VAL A 320 -11.37 -5.77 5.22
C VAL A 320 -10.51 -5.97 4.00
N ILE A 321 -10.22 -7.23 3.71
CA ILE A 321 -9.53 -7.65 2.49
C ILE A 321 -10.36 -8.78 1.88
N PRO A 322 -10.78 -8.66 0.61
CA PRO A 322 -11.52 -9.74 -0.04
C PRO A 322 -10.65 -10.98 -0.16
N LEU A 323 -11.22 -12.13 0.19
CA LEU A 323 -10.47 -13.38 0.31
C LEU A 323 -10.16 -13.99 -1.06
N ASP A 324 -11.04 -13.80 -2.04
CA ASP A 324 -10.92 -14.44 -3.37
C ASP A 324 -9.95 -13.69 -4.33
N ASN A 325 -9.52 -12.48 -3.99
CA ASN A 325 -8.54 -11.69 -4.75
C ASN A 325 -7.54 -10.94 -3.84
N TYR A 326 -7.20 -11.54 -2.70
CA TYR A 326 -6.34 -10.95 -1.68
C TYR A 326 -4.96 -10.53 -2.22
N GLU A 327 -4.46 -11.18 -3.28
CA GLU A 327 -3.15 -10.88 -3.88
C GLU A 327 -3.06 -9.45 -4.41
N GLN A 328 -4.20 -8.88 -4.82
CA GLN A 328 -4.30 -7.50 -5.26
C GLN A 328 -4.20 -6.50 -4.11
N PHE A 329 -4.25 -6.98 -2.86
CA PHE A 329 -4.13 -6.17 -1.64
C PHE A 329 -2.81 -6.42 -0.91
N LEU A 330 -1.95 -7.32 -1.41
CA LEU A 330 -0.62 -7.56 -0.86
C LEU A 330 0.36 -6.48 -1.28
N VAL A 331 0.99 -5.78 -0.33
CA VAL A 331 2.06 -4.80 -0.57
C VAL A 331 3.39 -5.27 -0.02
N HIS A 332 4.46 -5.00 -0.78
CA HIS A 332 5.80 -5.42 -0.42
C HIS A 332 6.50 -4.36 0.44
N HIS A 333 6.92 -4.76 1.63
CA HIS A 333 7.87 -4.01 2.45
C HIS A 333 9.29 -4.48 2.12
N VAL A 334 10.02 -3.64 1.40
CA VAL A 334 11.29 -3.99 0.75
C VAL A 334 12.44 -4.05 1.77
N ALA A 335 12.37 -3.24 2.83
CA ALA A 335 13.34 -3.27 3.90
C ALA A 335 12.98 -4.40 4.88
N ASN A 336 13.59 -5.57 4.74
CA ASN A 336 13.47 -6.67 5.72
C ASN A 336 14.26 -6.32 7.01
N ASN A 337 13.82 -5.27 7.71
CA ASN A 337 14.50 -4.70 8.88
C ASN A 337 13.71 -4.90 10.19
N LYS A 338 12.51 -5.50 10.11
CA LYS A 338 11.62 -5.69 11.27
C LYS A 338 11.49 -7.15 11.71
N LEU A 339 11.86 -8.11 10.86
CA LEU A 339 11.92 -9.52 11.24
C LEU A 339 13.37 -9.89 11.62
N PRO A 340 13.64 -10.26 12.88
CA PRO A 340 14.89 -10.92 13.23
C PRO A 340 15.07 -12.17 12.36
N LEU A 341 16.29 -12.42 11.87
CA LEU A 341 16.63 -13.70 11.25
C LEU A 341 16.23 -14.83 12.20
N GLY A 342 15.33 -15.72 11.76
CA GLY A 342 14.83 -16.84 12.56
C GLY A 342 13.67 -16.53 13.52
N SER A 343 12.92 -15.43 13.34
CA SER A 343 11.68 -15.22 14.10
C SER A 343 10.68 -16.35 13.84
N THR A 344 10.23 -17.04 14.89
CA THR A 344 9.31 -18.20 14.80
C THR A 344 7.83 -17.82 14.65
N GLN A 345 7.50 -16.52 14.55
CA GLN A 345 6.13 -16.01 14.44
C GLN A 345 5.76 -15.58 13.01
N SER A 346 6.62 -15.84 12.03
CA SER A 346 6.34 -15.58 10.63
C SER A 346 5.51 -16.70 9.99
N MET A 347 4.43 -16.33 9.29
CA MET A 347 3.65 -17.24 8.45
C MET A 347 3.80 -16.82 6.98
N ASP A 348 4.01 -17.78 6.09
CA ASP A 348 4.00 -17.50 4.64
C ASP A 348 2.62 -17.00 4.21
N VAL A 349 2.57 -16.10 3.23
CA VAL A 349 1.34 -15.55 2.64
C VAL A 349 0.37 -16.65 2.25
N GLN A 350 0.85 -17.72 1.62
CA GLN A 350 0.01 -18.81 1.16
C GLN A 350 -0.61 -19.55 2.34
N ASP A 351 0.21 -19.91 3.34
CA ASP A 351 -0.26 -20.62 4.55
C ASP A 351 -1.26 -19.77 5.35
N PHE A 352 -1.03 -18.45 5.43
CA PHE A 352 -1.93 -17.51 6.07
C PHE A 352 -3.30 -17.49 5.39
N VAL A 353 -3.33 -17.37 4.08
CA VAL A 353 -4.57 -17.32 3.30
C VAL A 353 -5.30 -18.66 3.33
N GLU A 354 -4.59 -19.78 3.19
CA GLU A 354 -5.19 -21.11 3.32
C GLU A 354 -5.81 -21.32 4.69
N THR A 355 -5.18 -20.80 5.74
CA THR A 355 -5.75 -20.82 7.09
C THR A 355 -7.03 -20.00 7.15
N MET A 356 -7.06 -18.80 6.56
CA MET A 356 -8.28 -17.97 6.49
C MET A 356 -9.38 -18.66 5.68
N MET A 357 -9.05 -19.28 4.55
CA MET A 357 -10.00 -20.03 3.72
C MET A 357 -10.69 -21.18 4.47
N ARG A 358 -10.03 -21.75 5.48
CA ARG A 358 -10.57 -22.83 6.33
C ARG A 358 -11.32 -22.31 7.57
N LYS A 359 -11.21 -21.03 7.91
CA LYS A 359 -11.91 -20.48 9.08
C LYS A 359 -13.43 -20.49 8.87
N PRO A 360 -14.22 -20.75 9.92
CA PRO A 360 -15.67 -20.67 9.83
C PRO A 360 -16.10 -19.23 9.51
N VAL A 361 -17.01 -19.10 8.55
CA VAL A 361 -17.59 -17.82 8.16
C VAL A 361 -18.49 -17.33 9.28
N GLN A 362 -18.24 -16.12 9.77
CA GLN A 362 -19.12 -15.45 10.71
C GLN A 362 -20.29 -14.81 9.95
N THR A 363 -21.51 -15.21 10.33
CA THR A 363 -22.74 -14.80 9.64
C THR A 363 -23.34 -13.49 10.13
N ASN A 364 -22.85 -12.95 11.25
CA ASN A 364 -23.35 -11.70 11.83
C ASN A 364 -22.23 -10.65 11.93
N PRO A 365 -22.14 -9.73 10.96
CA PRO A 365 -21.17 -8.64 11.00
C PRO A 365 -21.48 -7.58 12.07
N ASP A 366 -22.59 -7.66 12.81
CA ASP A 366 -22.89 -6.76 13.93
C ASP A 366 -22.43 -7.32 15.29
N ARG A 367 -22.00 -8.58 15.36
CA ARG A 367 -21.42 -9.18 16.59
C ARG A 367 -20.03 -8.66 16.94
N PHE A 368 -19.54 -7.81 16.08
CA PHE A 368 -18.30 -7.06 16.06
C PHE A 368 -18.25 -5.91 17.08
N ARG A 369 -18.88 -6.09 18.24
CA ARG A 369 -18.85 -5.12 19.34
C ARG A 369 -17.78 -5.47 20.36
N ASN A 370 -16.78 -4.59 20.45
CA ASN A 370 -15.98 -4.28 21.64
C ASN A 370 -15.36 -5.47 22.42
N THR A 371 -14.79 -6.46 21.74
CA THR A 371 -13.72 -7.27 22.36
C THR A 371 -12.39 -6.63 22.03
N ILE A 372 -12.06 -5.56 22.74
CA ILE A 372 -10.70 -5.06 22.94
C ILE A 372 -10.50 -4.89 24.43
#